data_AF-A0A3S0FPT8-F1
#
_entry.id   AF-A0A3S0FPT8-F1
#
_cell.length_a   1.000
_cell.length_b   1.000
_cell.length_c   1.000
_cell.angle_alpha   90.00
_cell.angle_beta   90.00
_cell.angle_gamma   90.00
#
_symmetry.space_group_name_H-M   'P 1'
#
loop_
_entity.id
_entity.type
_entity.pdbx_description
1 polymer ?
#
loop_
_entity_poly.entity_id
_entity_poly.type
_entity_poly.pdbx_seq_one_letter_code
_entity_poly.pdbx_strand_id
1 'polypeptide(L)' 'GELGIPFKAGEVILSGSQSALVPVADGDELVCTVGGLGSCRVKFSGRSAV' A
#
# COMPACT_ATOMS: atom_id res chain seq x y z
N GLY A 1 -17.92 -17.21 4.32
CA GLY A 1 -18.06 -17.31 2.86
C GLY A 1 -17.91 -18.76 2.42
N GLU A 2 -18.14 -19.04 1.15
CA GLU A 2 -18.02 -20.38 0.55
C GLU A 2 -16.65 -21.02 0.77
N LEU A 3 -15.59 -20.20 0.87
CA LEU A 3 -14.21 -20.64 1.09
C LEU A 3 -13.85 -20.95 2.55
N GLY A 4 -14.76 -20.81 3.52
CA GLY A 4 -14.48 -21.07 4.93
C GLY A 4 -13.50 -20.10 5.61
N ILE A 5 -13.08 -19.03 4.92
CA ILE A 5 -12.19 -17.99 5.45
C ILE A 5 -13.05 -16.78 5.85
N PRO A 6 -13.26 -16.51 7.15
CA PRO A 6 -14.05 -15.38 7.60
C PRO A 6 -13.20 -14.09 7.64
N PHE A 7 -13.85 -12.94 7.46
CA PHE A 7 -13.27 -11.66 7.84
C PHE A 7 -13.32 -11.47 9.35
N LYS A 8 -12.27 -10.87 9.91
CA LYS A 8 -12.21 -10.51 11.33
C LYS A 8 -12.63 -9.06 11.53
N ALA A 9 -13.29 -8.78 12.65
CA ALA A 9 -13.57 -7.40 13.03
C ALA A 9 -12.24 -6.61 13.15
N GLY A 10 -12.18 -5.45 12.48
CA GLY A 10 -10.97 -4.62 12.43
C GLY A 10 -9.89 -5.10 11.46
N GLU A 11 -10.14 -6.16 10.67
CA GLU A 11 -9.22 -6.58 9.62
C GLU A 11 -9.11 -5.54 8.51
N VAL A 12 -7.88 -5.27 8.08
CA VAL A 12 -7.59 -4.38 6.96
C VAL A 12 -7.38 -5.22 5.71
N ILE A 13 -8.19 -4.95 4.68
CA ILE A 13 -8.04 -5.55 3.36
C ILE A 13 -7.46 -4.50 2.40
N LEU A 14 -6.40 -4.86 1.68
CA LEU A 14 -5.83 -4.03 0.63
C LEU A 14 -6.48 -4.39 -0.71
N SER A 15 -7.36 -3.52 -1.20
CA SER A 15 -8.24 -3.77 -2.36
C SER A 15 -7.54 -3.84 -3.73
N GLY A 16 -6.22 -3.70 -3.79
CA GLY A 16 -5.43 -3.71 -5.03
C GLY A 16 -4.77 -2.35 -5.35
N SER A 17 -3.80 -2.37 -6.27
CA SER A 17 -3.01 -1.17 -6.61
C SER A 17 -3.83 -0.16 -7.42
N GLN A 18 -3.59 1.14 -7.16
CA GLN A 18 -4.16 2.25 -7.94
C GLN A 18 -3.16 2.81 -8.97
N SER A 19 -1.96 2.25 -9.04
CA SER A 19 -0.92 2.58 -10.01
C SER A 19 -0.23 1.32 -10.53
N ALA A 20 0.53 1.48 -11.61
CA ALA A 20 1.56 0.50 -11.97
C ALA A 20 2.61 0.41 -10.86
N LEU A 21 3.27 -0.74 -10.77
CA LEU A 21 4.44 -0.91 -9.90
C LEU A 21 5.59 -0.07 -10.46
N VAL A 22 6.24 0.69 -9.58
CA VAL A 22 7.39 1.52 -9.91
C VAL A 22 8.58 1.09 -9.04
N PRO A 23 9.82 1.15 -9.57
CA PRO A 23 11.00 0.90 -8.76
C PRO A 23 11.11 1.97 -7.67
N VAL A 24 11.64 1.57 -6.51
CA VAL A 24 11.90 2.44 -5.37
C VAL A 24 13.38 2.35 -5.03
N ALA A 25 14.02 3.50 -4.87
CA ALA A 25 15.41 3.67 -4.46
C ALA A 25 15.53 4.38 -3.10
N ASP A 26 16.73 4.35 -2.53
CA ASP A 26 17.02 5.06 -1.28
C ASP A 26 16.73 6.56 -1.42
N GLY A 27 15.97 7.11 -0.47
CA GLY A 27 15.57 8.51 -0.45
C GLY A 27 14.27 8.83 -1.19
N ASP A 28 13.69 7.89 -1.94
CA ASP A 28 12.43 8.12 -2.64
C ASP A 28 11.27 8.44 -1.69
N GLU A 29 10.36 9.28 -2.16
CA GLU A 29 9.12 9.58 -1.48
C GLU A 29 7.93 9.27 -2.39
N LEU A 30 7.04 8.40 -1.93
CA LEU A 30 5.78 8.10 -2.62
C LEU A 30 4.62 8.76 -1.87
N VAL A 31 3.82 9.51 -2.62
CA VAL A 31 2.58 10.14 -2.15
C VAL A 31 1.43 9.56 -2.94
N CYS A 32 0.45 8.98 -2.25
CA CYS A 32 -0.79 8.50 -2.85
C CYS A 32 -1.94 9.38 -2.36
N THR A 33 -2.70 9.95 -3.29
CA THR A 33 -3.90 10.72 -2.99
C THR A 33 -5.09 9.99 -3.60
N VAL A 34 -6.05 9.63 -2.75
CA VAL A 34 -7.29 8.99 -3.16
C VAL A 34 -8.42 10.00 -3.00
N GLY A 35 -9.06 10.34 -4.13
CA GLY A 35 -10.14 11.33 -4.17
C GLY A 35 -11.27 10.98 -3.21
N GLY A 36 -11.63 11.93 -2.34
CA GLY A 36 -12.68 11.75 -1.33
C GLY A 36 -12.29 10.94 -0.09
N LEU A 37 -11.08 10.36 -0.04
CA LEU A 37 -10.58 9.61 1.12
C LEU A 37 -9.46 10.37 1.84
N GLY A 38 -8.47 10.87 1.11
CA GLY A 38 -7.33 11.59 1.68
C GLY A 38 -6.02 11.24 0.99
N SER A 39 -4.91 11.45 1.70
CA SER A 39 -3.58 11.12 1.20
C SER A 39 -2.76 10.33 2.21
N CYS A 40 -1.84 9.50 1.70
CA CYS A 40 -0.80 8.86 2.47
C CYS A 40 0.57 9.11 1.82
N ARG A 41 1.61 9.11 2.64
CA ARG A 41 2.98 9.40 2.22
C ARG A 41 3.93 8.43 2.91
N VAL A 42 4.88 7.90 2.14
CA VAL A 42 5.98 7.07 2.63
C VAL A 42 7.27 7.64 2.07
N LYS A 43 8.30 7.70 2.93
CA LYS A 43 9.67 7.99 2.55
C LYS A 43 10.52 6.75 2.79
N PHE A 44 11.26 6.35 1.77
CA PHE A 44 12.13 5.19 1.81
C PHE A 44 13.54 5.61 2.24
N SER A 45 14.15 4.80 3.11
CA SER A 45 15.53 5.00 3.54
C SER A 45 16.26 3.65 3.64
N GLY A 46 17.54 3.65 3.32
CA GLY A 46 18.37 2.46 3.29
C GLY A 46 18.37 1.78 1.93
N ARG A 47 19.06 0.65 1.85
CA ARG A 47 19.20 -0.11 0.60
C ARG A 47 18.04 -1.08 0.44
N SER A 48 17.62 -1.28 -0.81
CA SER A 48 16.72 -2.38 -1.15
C SER A 48 17.30 -3.70 -0.63
N ALA A 49 16.45 -4.58 -0.10
CA ALA A 49 16.83 -5.92 0.29
C ALA A 49 17.11 -6.75 -0.97
N VAL A 50 18.32 -6.60 -1.51
CA VAL A 50 18.93 -7.47 -2.52
C VAL A 50 20.30 -7.88 -2.04
#